data_AF-A0A226WKL4-F1
#
_entry.id   AF-A0A226WKL4-F1
#
_cell.length_a   1.000
_cell.length_b   1.000
_cell.length_c   1.000
_cell.angle_alpha   90.00
_cell.angle_beta   90.00
_cell.angle_gamma   90.00
#
_symmetry.space_group_name_H-M   'P 1'
#
loop_
_entity.id
_entity.type
_entity.pdbx_description
1 polymer ?
#
loop_
_entity_poly.entity_id
_entity_poly.type
_entity_poly.pdbx_seq_one_letter_code
_entity_poly.pdbx_strand_id
1 'polypeptide(L)'
;MAGLVLFGISVAVAMVGGFGFGPAGFLLFVPCLAPVMFIKQVCATDDQALNILLLEVRCFLGRTNARMFGNTYTLSPMKYGYRLDTFRQAFERTPSLIALDQFRDQFSQRKER
;
A
#
# COMPACT_ATOMS: atom_id res chain seq x y z
N MET A 1 -0.47 10.05 9.80
CA MET A 1 -1.87 10.17 9.29
C MET A 1 -2.73 8.97 9.66
N ALA A 2 -2.34 7.73 9.36
CA ALA A 2 -3.18 6.53 9.61
C ALA A 2 -3.60 6.32 11.08
N GLY A 3 -2.72 6.58 12.06
CA GLY A 3 -3.05 6.46 13.48
C GLY A 3 -4.12 7.43 13.96
N LEU A 4 -4.16 8.65 13.41
CA LEU A 4 -5.20 9.64 13.72
C LEU A 4 -6.57 9.23 13.17
N VAL A 5 -6.60 8.62 11.99
CA VAL A 5 -7.84 8.11 11.37
C VAL A 5 -8.42 6.99 12.20
N LEU A 6 -7.60 6.06 12.68
CA LEU A 6 -8.04 4.95 13.53
C LEU A 6 -8.51 5.41 14.91
N PHE A 7 -7.84 6.39 15.50
CA PHE A 7 -8.30 7.03 16.73
C PHE A 7 -9.63 7.76 16.52
N GLY A 8 -9.78 8.46 15.39
CA GLY A 8 -11.06 9.10 15.02
C GLY A 8 -12.20 8.10 14.87
N ILE A 9 -11.95 6.96 14.20
CA ILE A 9 -12.93 5.89 14.03
C ILE A 9 -13.28 5.23 15.37
N SER A 10 -12.28 4.99 16.23
CA SER A 10 -12.52 4.36 17.55
C SER A 10 -13.36 5.26 18.46
N VAL A 11 -13.10 6.57 18.46
CA VAL A 11 -13.89 7.56 19.21
C VAL A 11 -15.32 7.64 18.67
N ALA A 12 -15.50 7.65 17.34
CA ALA A 12 -16.83 7.67 16.74
C ALA A 12 -17.64 6.41 17.09
N VAL A 13 -17.02 5.22 17.03
CA VAL A 13 -17.66 3.95 17.40
C VAL A 13 -18.01 3.92 18.89
N ALA A 14 -17.16 4.45 19.78
CA ALA A 14 -17.47 4.55 21.20
C ALA A 14 -18.59 5.55 21.50
N MET A 15 -18.68 6.68 20.79
CA MET A 15 -19.80 7.61 20.96
C MET A 15 -21.12 6.98 20.52
N VAL A 16 -21.14 6.28 19.38
CA VAL A 16 -22.35 5.58 18.90
C VAL A 16 -22.72 4.44 19.85
N GLY A 17 -21.75 3.65 20.31
CA GLY A 17 -21.96 2.56 21.26
C GLY A 17 -22.46 3.03 22.62
N GLY A 18 -21.91 4.14 23.13
CA GLY A 18 -22.33 4.75 24.39
C GLY A 18 -23.75 5.31 24.35
N PHE A 19 -24.17 5.84 23.20
CA PHE A 19 -25.54 6.35 23.04
C PHE A 19 -26.58 5.22 22.94
N GLY A 20 -26.22 4.07 22.35
CA GLY A 20 -27.12 2.93 22.17
C GLY A 20 -27.23 2.00 23.38
N PHE A 21 -26.11 1.70 24.06
CA PHE A 21 -26.04 0.67 25.11
C PHE A 21 -25.71 1.21 26.51
N GLY A 22 -25.62 2.53 26.68
CA GLY A 22 -25.27 3.16 27.96
C GLY A 22 -23.79 2.94 28.33
N PRO A 23 -23.42 2.91 29.63
CA PRO A 23 -22.02 2.84 30.06
C PRO A 23 -21.29 1.57 29.60
N ALA A 24 -22.03 0.49 29.31
CA ALA A 24 -21.48 -0.72 28.72
C ALA A 24 -20.98 -0.52 27.27
N GLY A 25 -21.48 0.50 26.56
CA GLY A 25 -21.05 0.85 25.21
C GLY A 25 -19.58 1.30 25.12
N PHE A 26 -19.00 1.81 26.22
CA PHE A 26 -17.58 2.17 26.28
C PHE A 26 -16.65 0.95 26.27
N LEU A 27 -17.13 -0.25 26.66
CA LEU A 27 -16.33 -1.48 26.58
C LEU A 27 -16.05 -1.89 25.12
N LEU A 28 -16.85 -1.43 24.15
CA LEU A 28 -16.55 -1.60 22.72
C LEU A 28 -15.29 -0.85 22.27
N PHE A 29 -14.76 0.06 23.09
CA PHE A 29 -13.48 0.71 22.80
C PHE A 29 -12.28 -0.22 23.03
N VAL A 30 -12.40 -1.21 23.93
CA VAL A 30 -11.33 -2.17 24.27
C VAL A 30 -10.85 -2.99 23.07
N PRO A 31 -11.73 -3.63 22.25
CA PRO A 31 -11.27 -4.33 21.04
C PRO A 31 -10.66 -3.38 20.00
N CYS A 32 -10.97 -2.08 20.07
CA CYS A 32 -10.40 -1.08 19.18
C CYS A 32 -8.95 -0.70 19.55
N LEU A 33 -8.47 -1.04 20.75
CA LEU A 33 -7.10 -0.79 21.19
C LEU A 33 -6.09 -1.75 20.55
N ALA A 34 -6.47 -3.01 20.34
CA ALA A 34 -5.64 -4.05 19.73
C ALA A 34 -5.11 -3.69 18.32
N PRO A 35 -5.94 -3.22 17.37
CA PRO A 35 -5.45 -2.84 16.05
C PRO A 35 -4.56 -1.60 16.08
N VAL A 36 -4.77 -0.66 17.02
CA VAL A 36 -3.92 0.53 17.18
C VAL A 36 -2.52 0.12 17.67
N MET A 37 -2.46 -0.78 18.65
CA MET A 37 -1.18 -1.33 19.14
C MET A 37 -0.46 -2.14 18.07
N PHE A 38 -1.20 -2.92 17.27
CA PHE A 38 -0.65 -3.66 16.14
C PHE A 38 -0.02 -2.72 15.10
N ILE A 39 -0.72 -1.65 14.71
CA ILE A 39 -0.19 -0.68 13.73
C ILE A 39 1.01 0.07 14.29
N LYS A 40 1.00 0.41 15.58
CA LYS A 40 2.17 1.02 16.24
C LYS A 40 3.38 0.09 16.21
N GLN A 41 3.18 -1.21 16.41
CA GLN A 41 4.26 -2.20 16.38
C GLN A 41 4.80 -2.45 14.96
N VAL A 42 3.91 -2.49 13.96
CA VAL A 42 4.30 -2.60 12.55
C VAL A 42 5.09 -1.36 12.11
N CYS A 43 4.61 -0.16 12.43
CA CYS A 43 5.31 1.09 12.11
C CYS A 43 6.64 1.26 12.87
N ALA A 44 6.81 0.67 14.06
CA ALA A 44 8.09 0.71 14.77
C ALA A 44 9.17 -0.18 14.13
N THR A 45 8.74 -1.17 13.33
CA THR A 45 9.64 -2.17 12.75
C THR A 45 9.97 -1.83 11.29
N ASP A 46 9.00 -1.34 10.51
CA ASP A 46 9.17 -1.00 9.09
C ASP A 46 8.01 -0.13 8.55
N ASP A 47 8.31 1.09 8.08
CA ASP A 47 7.32 1.99 7.48
C ASP A 47 6.71 1.43 6.18
N GLN A 48 7.42 0.53 5.49
CA GLN A 48 6.99 -0.06 4.23
C GLN A 48 6.00 -1.23 4.42
N ALA A 49 6.06 -1.89 5.59
CA ALA A 49 5.19 -3.03 5.92
C ALA A 49 3.70 -2.65 5.94
N LEU A 50 3.35 -1.43 6.39
CA LEU A 50 1.97 -0.96 6.37
C LEU A 50 1.41 -0.86 4.95
N ASN A 51 2.25 -0.47 3.99
CA ASN A 51 1.87 -0.29 2.61
C ASN A 51 1.64 -1.65 1.91
N ILE A 52 2.48 -2.64 2.24
CA ILE A 52 2.31 -4.03 1.78
C ILE A 52 1.03 -4.63 2.35
N LEU A 53 0.78 -4.45 3.64
CA LEU A 53 -0.41 -4.96 4.33
C LEU A 53 -1.69 -4.35 3.74
N LEU A 54 -1.68 -3.05 3.43
CA LEU A 54 -2.81 -2.38 2.76
C LEU A 54 -3.04 -2.94 1.35
N LEU A 55 -1.97 -3.24 0.61
CA LEU A 55 -2.03 -3.82 -0.72
C LEU A 55 -2.63 -5.24 -0.69
N GLU A 56 -2.26 -6.03 0.30
CA GLU A 56 -2.83 -7.36 0.53
C GLU A 56 -4.32 -7.31 0.86
N VAL A 57 -4.74 -6.43 1.79
CA VAL A 57 -6.15 -6.22 2.11
C VAL A 57 -6.95 -5.80 0.87
N ARG A 58 -6.39 -4.90 0.05
CA ARG A 58 -7.03 -4.46 -1.19
C ARG A 58 -7.16 -5.59 -2.21
N CYS A 59 -6.14 -6.42 -2.36
CA CYS A 59 -6.18 -7.61 -3.21
C CYS A 59 -7.21 -8.64 -2.70
N PHE A 60 -7.31 -8.83 -1.39
CA PHE A 60 -8.27 -9.73 -0.77
C PHE A 60 -9.73 -9.27 -0.96
N LEU A 61 -10.02 -7.98 -0.75
CA LEU A 61 -11.34 -7.41 -1.07
C LEU A 61 -11.63 -7.41 -2.58
N GLY A 62 -10.61 -7.24 -3.42
CA GLY A 62 -10.75 -7.42 -4.86
C GLY A 62 -11.10 -8.86 -5.23
N ARG A 63 -10.58 -9.84 -4.49
CA ARG A 63 -10.82 -11.27 -4.68
C ARG A 63 -12.26 -11.68 -4.38
N THR A 64 -12.82 -11.15 -3.29
CA THR A 64 -14.22 -11.42 -2.94
C THR A 64 -15.16 -10.87 -4.01
N ASN A 65 -14.81 -9.73 -4.63
CA ASN A 65 -15.58 -9.16 -5.73
C ASN A 65 -15.42 -9.94 -7.05
N ALA A 66 -14.22 -10.47 -7.34
CA ALA A 66 -13.97 -11.32 -8.52
C ALA A 66 -14.76 -12.64 -8.48
N ARG A 67 -15.15 -13.10 -7.29
CA ARG A 67 -16.00 -14.28 -7.11
C ARG A 67 -17.41 -14.08 -7.70
N MET A 68 -17.89 -12.84 -7.80
CA MET A 68 -19.15 -12.51 -8.47
C MET A 68 -19.05 -12.56 -10.01
N PHE A 69 -17.84 -12.55 -10.58
CA PHE A 69 -17.58 -12.60 -12.03
C PHE A 69 -16.94 -13.93 -12.46
N GLY A 70 -17.47 -15.05 -11.95
CA GLY A 70 -17.04 -16.39 -12.36
C GLY A 70 -15.62 -16.75 -11.93
N ASN A 71 -15.10 -16.13 -10.87
CA ASN A 71 -13.74 -16.35 -10.35
C ASN A 71 -12.63 -15.89 -11.33
N THR A 72 -13.01 -15.13 -12.36
CA THR A 72 -12.09 -14.55 -13.35
C THR A 72 -11.80 -13.11 -12.96
N TYR A 73 -10.53 -12.79 -12.70
CA TYR A 73 -10.03 -11.43 -12.49
C TYR A 73 -9.97 -10.61 -13.79
N THR A 74 -10.90 -10.82 -14.72
CA THR A 74 -10.87 -10.25 -16.08
C THR A 74 -11.15 -8.75 -16.13
N LEU A 75 -11.49 -8.12 -15.00
CA LEU A 75 -11.65 -6.66 -14.91
C LEU A 75 -10.34 -5.88 -14.63
N SER A 76 -9.15 -6.49 -14.64
CA SER A 76 -7.89 -5.78 -14.38
C SER A 76 -6.65 -6.09 -15.25
N PRO A 77 -6.71 -6.66 -16.46
CA PRO A 77 -5.62 -6.44 -17.42
C PRO A 77 -5.74 -5.07 -18.13
N MET A 78 -6.94 -4.47 -18.22
CA MET A 78 -7.12 -3.24 -19.00
C MET A 78 -6.44 -1.99 -18.42
N LYS A 79 -6.19 -1.92 -17.10
CA LYS A 79 -5.53 -0.75 -16.48
C LYS A 79 -4.02 -0.89 -16.31
N TYR A 80 -3.49 -2.12 -16.29
CA TYR A 80 -2.07 -2.35 -16.00
C TYR A 80 -1.15 -1.82 -17.12
N GLY A 81 -1.70 -1.56 -18.32
CA GLY A 81 -0.97 -0.95 -19.43
C GLY A 81 -1.50 0.41 -19.91
N TYR A 82 -2.54 0.99 -19.29
CA TYR A 82 -3.16 2.19 -19.89
C TYR A 82 -2.40 3.49 -19.58
N ARG A 83 -1.52 3.50 -18.58
CA ARG A 83 -0.70 4.69 -18.30
C ARG A 83 0.48 4.73 -19.26
N LEU A 84 0.43 5.69 -20.18
CA LEU A 84 1.53 6.03 -21.08
C LEU A 84 2.85 6.19 -20.32
N ASP A 85 2.79 6.76 -19.11
CA ASP A 85 3.95 6.97 -18.25
C ASP A 85 4.68 5.67 -17.86
N THR A 86 3.94 4.59 -17.58
CA THR A 86 4.51 3.29 -17.20
C THR A 86 5.20 2.61 -18.39
N PHE A 87 4.62 2.74 -19.59
CA PHE A 87 5.27 2.30 -20.82
C PHE A 87 6.49 3.15 -21.15
N ARG A 88 6.37 4.48 -21.02
CA ARG A 88 7.44 5.44 -21.29
C ARG A 88 8.63 5.19 -20.37
N GLN A 89 8.41 4.89 -19.09
CA GLN A 89 9.47 4.60 -18.13
C GLN A 89 10.30 3.37 -18.49
N ALA A 90 9.73 2.36 -19.15
CA ALA A 90 10.47 1.19 -19.62
C ALA A 90 11.38 1.50 -20.84
N PHE A 91 11.03 2.54 -21.62
CA PHE A 91 11.79 2.99 -22.78
C PHE A 91 12.67 4.23 -22.49
N GLU A 92 12.46 4.90 -21.37
CA GLU A 92 13.30 6.01 -20.92
C GLU A 92 14.65 5.47 -20.46
N ARG A 93 15.74 6.09 -20.96
CA ARG A 93 17.07 5.81 -20.45
C ARG A 93 17.16 6.29 -19.02
N THR A 94 17.10 5.36 -18.09
CA THR A 94 17.39 5.61 -16.68
C THR A 94 18.76 6.28 -16.56
N PRO A 95 18.95 7.27 -15.66
CA PRO A 95 20.25 7.94 -15.48
C PRO A 95 21.40 6.96 -15.20
N SER A 96 21.11 5.79 -14.62
CA SER A 96 22.07 4.71 -14.43
C SER A 96 22.58 4.09 -15.74
N LEU A 97 21.74 3.97 -16.78
CA LEU A 97 22.14 3.48 -18.10
C LEU A 97 23.03 4.49 -18.82
N ILE A 98 22.73 5.79 -18.66
CA ILE A 98 23.55 6.88 -19.21
C ILE A 98 24.94 6.87 -18.57
N ALA A 99 25.00 6.74 -17.24
CA ALA A 99 26.27 6.63 -16.52
C ALA A 99 27.07 5.40 -16.97
N LEU A 100 26.40 4.25 -17.17
CA LEU A 100 27.06 3.02 -17.62
C LEU A 100 27.63 3.14 -19.05
N ASP A 101 26.90 3.78 -19.97
CA ASP A 101 27.40 4.07 -21.32
C ASP A 101 28.63 4.99 -21.25
N GLN A 102 28.60 6.05 -20.43
CA GLN A 102 29.73 6.95 -20.22
C GLN A 102 30.95 6.21 -19.65
N PHE A 103 30.75 5.32 -18.67
CA PHE A 103 31.81 4.48 -18.13
C PHE A 103 32.39 3.55 -19.21
N ARG A 104 31.54 2.89 -19.99
CA ARG A 104 31.98 2.00 -21.09
C ARG A 104 32.87 2.74 -22.09
N ASP A 105 32.46 3.94 -22.50
CA ASP A 105 33.18 4.73 -23.49
C ASP A 105 34.54 5.21 -22.94
N GLN A 106 34.61 5.57 -21.65
CA GLN A 106 35.89 5.88 -20.98
C GLN A 106 36.87 4.69 -20.97
N PHE A 107 36.37 3.48 -20.72
CA PHE A 107 37.21 2.28 -20.73
C PHE A 107 37.68 1.92 -22.14
N SER A 108 36.83 2.11 -23.16
CA SER A 108 37.22 1.89 -24.56
C SER A 108 38.37 2.83 -24.95
N GLN A 109 38.28 4.12 -24.60
CA GLN A 109 39.34 5.10 -24.91
C GLN A 109 40.64 4.91 -24.13
N ARG A 110 40.58 4.32 -22.92
CA ARG A 110 41.79 3.95 -22.16
C ARG A 110 42.48 2.71 -22.71
N LYS A 111 41.76 1.83 -23.41
CA LYS A 111 42.34 0.62 -24.00
C LYS A 111 43.09 0.92 -25.30
N GLU A 112 42.72 1.99 -26.00
CA GLU A 112 43.34 2.43 -27.26
C GLU A 112 44.55 3.37 -27.08
N ARG A 113 44.86 3.78 -25.84
CA ARG A 113 46.11 4.46 -25.47
C ARG A 113 47.09 3.48 -24.84
#